data_AF-A0A7V2QI16-F1
#
_entry.id   AF-A0A7V2QI16-F1
#
_cell.length_a   1.000
_cell.length_b   1.000
_cell.length_c   1.000
_cell.angle_alpha   90.00
_cell.angle_beta   90.00
_cell.angle_gamma   90.00
#
_symmetry.space_group_name_H-M   'P 1'
#
loop_
_entity.id
_entity.type
_entity.pdbx_description
1 polymer ?
#
loop_
_entity_poly.entity_id
_entity_poly.type
_entity_poly.pdbx_seq_one_letter_code
_entity_poly.pdbx_strand_id
1 'polypeptide(L)'
;GGQIVPMELDSAATAELFVLPNFSSGPMLYVRYADVGWQAFPVPVVPPGGSKAVASAPNLWPASAEARDVTGDGQVEAIVRHTFAGASGWREHPQVLRWNGAGFDVLFRAELVNWAGRSEWRFVPYKSGQDIVITYPIFMPSRPHKFDPHPEGVQRWRYDVAADRYLLWATAVQTPLPWVGDLATAEAAFRANDYRTALTVYRSFLSDETWREEFLYNYRAAMPGVGQRELAAWLDLARLHAGLCHAALDEPTAARQVLSAIESAPQADLAAAFLTAYGENADLVAALAAYEKAIAAQSNEGPRTGGGIWSLYPQPYSVLILLNRDPALLKAGVRDHGLPVEGIWADLDDDGRDELVWLGMGEWRVVWVAWQ
;
A
#
# COMPACT_ATOMS: atom_id res chain seq x y z
N GLY A 1 -25.56 -10.41 -23.52
CA GLY A 1 -25.50 -10.44 -22.06
C GLY A 1 -25.01 -9.09 -21.58
N GLY A 2 -25.64 -8.54 -20.56
CA GLY A 2 -25.25 -7.27 -19.93
C GLY A 2 -25.88 -7.20 -18.55
N GLN A 3 -25.29 -6.42 -17.66
CA GLN A 3 -25.83 -6.17 -16.33
C GLN A 3 -26.71 -4.92 -16.37
N ILE A 4 -27.87 -4.99 -15.70
CA ILE A 4 -28.75 -3.85 -15.45
C ILE A 4 -28.62 -3.51 -13.98
N VAL A 5 -28.33 -2.25 -13.67
CA VAL A 5 -28.19 -1.78 -12.29
C VAL A 5 -29.17 -0.63 -12.06
N PRO A 6 -30.20 -0.79 -11.20
CA PRO A 6 -31.11 0.30 -10.85
C PRO A 6 -30.38 1.48 -10.22
N MET A 7 -30.87 2.70 -10.45
CA MET A 7 -30.25 3.95 -10.00
C MET A 7 -31.28 4.95 -9.49
N GLU A 8 -30.81 5.93 -8.72
CA GLU A 8 -31.56 7.11 -8.28
C GLU A 8 -30.63 8.33 -8.39
N LEU A 9 -30.46 8.86 -9.59
CA LEU A 9 -29.59 10.00 -9.90
C LEU A 9 -30.37 11.26 -10.26
N ASP A 10 -31.57 11.10 -10.82
CA ASP A 10 -32.40 12.20 -11.27
C ASP A 10 -33.78 12.16 -10.61
N SER A 11 -33.99 13.10 -9.68
CA SER A 11 -35.29 13.29 -9.03
C SER A 11 -36.49 13.50 -9.99
N ALA A 12 -36.24 13.88 -11.24
CA ALA A 12 -37.28 14.03 -12.27
C ALA A 12 -37.62 12.72 -13.01
N ALA A 13 -36.85 11.65 -12.82
CA ALA A 13 -37.12 10.35 -13.42
C ALA A 13 -37.95 9.47 -12.47
N THR A 14 -38.87 8.69 -13.02
CA THR A 14 -39.65 7.72 -12.22
C THR A 14 -39.03 6.32 -12.21
N ALA A 15 -38.05 6.08 -13.09
CA ALA A 15 -37.26 4.87 -13.13
C ALA A 15 -35.93 5.16 -13.81
N GLU A 16 -34.84 4.62 -13.26
CA GLU A 16 -33.50 4.79 -13.80
C GLU A 16 -32.68 3.52 -13.67
N LEU A 17 -31.77 3.31 -14.63
CA LEU A 17 -30.84 2.18 -14.61
C LEU A 17 -29.57 2.50 -15.40
N PHE A 18 -28.47 1.86 -15.03
CA PHE A 18 -27.33 1.68 -15.92
C PHE A 18 -27.44 0.37 -16.68
N VAL A 19 -27.07 0.39 -17.97
CA VAL A 19 -26.83 -0.80 -18.80
C VAL A 19 -25.33 -0.98 -18.98
N LEU A 20 -24.79 -2.08 -18.48
CA LEU A 20 -23.39 -2.47 -18.59
C LEU A 20 -23.27 -3.62 -19.60
N PRO A 21 -22.90 -3.33 -20.86
CA PRO A 21 -22.73 -4.38 -21.87
C PRO A 21 -21.54 -5.30 -21.55
N ASN A 22 -21.71 -6.63 -21.70
CA ASN A 22 -20.60 -7.60 -21.56
C ASN A 22 -19.74 -7.72 -22.84
N PHE A 23 -19.98 -6.89 -23.85
CA PHE A 23 -19.27 -6.94 -25.13
C PHE A 23 -18.21 -5.84 -25.18
N SER A 24 -17.07 -6.16 -25.76
CA SER A 24 -16.01 -5.18 -25.99
C SER A 24 -16.54 -3.99 -26.80
N SER A 25 -16.17 -2.78 -26.38
CA SER A 25 -16.47 -1.49 -27.06
C SER A 25 -17.89 -0.91 -26.95
N GLY A 26 -18.85 -1.57 -26.29
CA GLY A 26 -20.17 -0.99 -26.04
C GLY A 26 -20.11 0.10 -24.94
N PRO A 27 -20.72 1.28 -25.12
CA PRO A 27 -20.76 2.29 -24.07
C PRO A 27 -21.60 1.81 -22.88
N MET A 28 -21.20 2.18 -21.67
CA MET A 28 -22.12 2.16 -20.54
C MET A 28 -23.22 3.20 -20.82
N LEU A 29 -24.49 2.83 -20.60
CA LEU A 29 -25.62 3.73 -20.83
C LEU A 29 -26.33 4.01 -19.51
N TYR A 30 -26.60 5.27 -19.24
CA TYR A 30 -27.60 5.70 -18.28
C TYR A 30 -28.96 5.78 -18.98
N VAL A 31 -29.95 5.08 -18.46
CA VAL A 31 -31.29 5.01 -19.03
C VAL A 31 -32.28 5.48 -17.98
N ARG A 32 -33.15 6.42 -18.35
CA ARG A 32 -34.18 6.98 -17.47
C ARG A 32 -35.53 7.02 -18.13
N TYR A 33 -36.58 6.89 -17.35
CA TYR A 33 -37.95 7.14 -17.75
C TYR A 33 -38.42 8.48 -17.19
N ALA A 34 -38.75 9.42 -18.08
CA ALA A 34 -39.25 10.74 -17.75
C ALA A 34 -40.53 11.04 -18.55
N ASP A 35 -41.06 12.26 -18.48
CA ASP A 35 -42.34 12.67 -19.08
C ASP A 35 -42.50 12.32 -20.58
N VAL A 36 -41.40 12.28 -21.32
CA VAL A 36 -41.37 11.98 -22.76
C VAL A 36 -41.07 10.50 -23.08
N GLY A 37 -40.98 9.65 -22.05
CA GLY A 37 -40.68 8.23 -22.15
C GLY A 37 -39.23 7.88 -21.80
N TRP A 38 -38.77 6.74 -22.30
CA TRP A 38 -37.41 6.24 -22.08
C TRP A 38 -36.38 7.08 -22.86
N GLN A 39 -35.34 7.51 -22.16
CA GLN A 39 -34.19 8.23 -22.71
C GLN A 39 -32.92 7.49 -22.34
N ALA A 40 -31.94 7.44 -23.24
CA ALA A 40 -30.67 6.78 -23.02
C ALA A 40 -29.52 7.76 -23.31
N PHE A 41 -28.61 7.87 -22.36
CA PHE A 41 -27.46 8.76 -22.40
C PHE A 41 -26.18 7.93 -22.28
N PRO A 42 -25.15 8.19 -23.10
CA PRO A 42 -23.86 7.56 -22.90
C PRO A 42 -23.23 8.09 -21.61
N VAL A 43 -22.72 7.18 -20.78
CA VAL A 43 -21.90 7.56 -19.64
C VAL A 43 -20.54 8.01 -20.16
N PRO A 44 -20.11 9.26 -19.89
CA PRO A 44 -18.87 9.75 -20.43
C PRO A 44 -17.68 8.98 -19.87
N VAL A 45 -16.76 8.63 -20.75
CA VAL A 45 -15.47 8.06 -20.39
C VAL A 45 -14.39 8.98 -20.92
N VAL A 46 -13.39 9.28 -20.10
CA VAL A 46 -12.20 9.99 -20.60
C VAL A 46 -11.12 8.95 -20.84
N PRO A 47 -10.68 8.73 -22.10
CA PRO A 47 -9.67 7.71 -22.38
C PRO A 47 -8.37 8.00 -21.64
N PRO A 48 -7.55 6.98 -21.34
CA PRO A 48 -6.17 7.16 -20.87
C PRO A 48 -5.40 8.18 -21.71
N GLY A 49 -4.79 9.18 -21.06
CA GLY A 49 -4.09 10.29 -21.73
C GLY A 49 -5.01 11.31 -22.45
N GLY A 50 -6.33 11.13 -22.41
CA GLY A 50 -7.32 12.02 -22.99
C GLY A 50 -7.63 13.23 -22.10
N SER A 51 -7.89 14.37 -22.73
CA SER A 51 -8.35 15.59 -22.06
C SER A 51 -9.87 15.79 -22.14
N LYS A 52 -10.57 15.02 -22.97
CA LYS A 52 -12.02 15.16 -23.22
C LYS A 52 -12.74 13.84 -22.99
N ALA A 53 -13.96 13.94 -22.47
CA ALA A 53 -14.88 12.82 -22.40
C ALA A 53 -15.35 12.42 -23.81
N VAL A 54 -15.50 11.12 -24.02
CA VAL A 54 -16.08 10.51 -25.22
C VAL A 54 -17.23 9.59 -24.81
N ALA A 55 -18.17 9.36 -25.71
CA ALA A 55 -19.30 8.46 -25.48
C ALA A 55 -18.86 6.99 -25.41
N SER A 56 -17.78 6.63 -26.11
CA SER A 56 -17.17 5.30 -26.06
C SER A 56 -15.68 5.39 -26.37
N ALA A 57 -14.88 4.53 -25.75
CA ALA A 57 -13.46 4.42 -25.99
C ALA A 57 -13.12 2.97 -26.36
N PRO A 58 -12.42 2.72 -27.49
CA PRO A 58 -11.95 1.39 -27.81
C PRO A 58 -11.11 0.82 -26.66
N ASN A 59 -11.35 -0.44 -26.32
CA ASN A 59 -10.70 -1.18 -25.23
C ASN A 59 -11.09 -0.81 -23.80
N LEU A 60 -12.03 0.11 -23.57
CA LEU A 60 -12.60 0.31 -22.23
C LEU A 60 -13.91 -0.48 -22.10
N TRP A 61 -14.01 -1.26 -21.02
CA TRP A 61 -15.11 -2.16 -20.74
C TRP A 61 -15.82 -1.73 -19.45
N PRO A 62 -17.14 -1.53 -19.48
CA PRO A 62 -17.93 -1.29 -18.27
C PRO A 62 -17.74 -2.44 -17.28
N ALA A 63 -17.37 -2.12 -16.04
CA ALA A 63 -17.07 -3.12 -15.01
C ALA A 63 -18.04 -3.04 -13.82
N SER A 64 -18.41 -1.84 -13.40
CA SER A 64 -19.43 -1.64 -12.35
C SER A 64 -19.99 -0.22 -12.40
N ALA A 65 -21.19 -0.06 -11.85
CA ALA A 65 -21.83 1.22 -11.59
C ALA A 65 -22.60 1.15 -10.27
N GLU A 66 -22.56 2.21 -9.48
CA GLU A 66 -23.37 2.41 -8.28
C GLU A 66 -23.76 3.90 -8.16
N ALA A 67 -24.71 4.22 -7.28
CA ALA A 67 -25.15 5.58 -7.01
C ALA A 67 -25.08 5.86 -5.50
N ARG A 68 -24.50 6.99 -5.11
CA ARG A 68 -24.39 7.44 -3.72
C ARG A 68 -24.05 8.93 -3.66
N ASP A 69 -24.56 9.64 -2.64
CA ASP A 69 -24.04 10.94 -2.25
C ASP A 69 -22.64 10.80 -1.64
N VAL A 70 -21.62 11.15 -2.42
CA VAL A 70 -20.20 11.11 -1.99
C VAL A 70 -19.65 12.49 -1.67
N THR A 71 -20.34 13.55 -2.10
CA THR A 71 -19.93 14.94 -1.84
C THR A 71 -20.49 15.49 -0.53
N GLY A 72 -21.59 14.90 -0.03
CA GLY A 72 -22.27 15.28 1.20
C GLY A 72 -23.18 16.49 1.05
N ASP A 73 -23.60 16.82 -0.17
CA ASP A 73 -24.47 17.95 -0.49
C ASP A 73 -25.94 17.55 -0.72
N GLY A 74 -26.27 16.28 -0.51
CA GLY A 74 -27.61 15.73 -0.70
C GLY A 74 -27.93 15.36 -2.16
N GLN A 75 -27.00 15.58 -3.10
CA GLN A 75 -27.12 15.08 -4.47
C GLN A 75 -26.45 13.72 -4.58
N VAL A 76 -27.04 12.83 -5.37
CA VAL A 76 -26.51 11.49 -5.58
C VAL A 76 -25.60 11.50 -6.80
N GLU A 77 -24.36 11.03 -6.65
CA GLU A 77 -23.43 10.85 -7.75
C GLU A 77 -23.45 9.42 -8.29
N ALA A 78 -23.17 9.29 -9.59
CA ALA A 78 -22.85 8.03 -10.22
C ALA A 78 -21.37 7.70 -10.04
N ILE A 79 -21.11 6.50 -9.56
CA ILE A 79 -19.78 5.97 -9.32
C ILE A 79 -19.59 4.82 -10.29
N VAL A 80 -18.74 5.03 -11.30
CA VAL A 80 -18.57 4.08 -12.39
C VAL A 80 -17.14 3.62 -12.48
N ARG A 81 -16.96 2.35 -12.87
CA ARG A 81 -15.65 1.77 -13.13
C ARG A 81 -15.61 1.15 -14.51
N HIS A 82 -14.57 1.49 -15.25
CA HIS A 82 -14.20 0.80 -16.48
C HIS A 82 -12.92 0.01 -16.27
N THR A 83 -12.74 -1.08 -17.00
CA THR A 83 -11.50 -1.84 -17.09
C THR A 83 -10.97 -1.80 -18.51
N PHE A 84 -9.66 -1.85 -18.68
CA PHE A 84 -9.05 -2.00 -20.00
C PHE A 84 -7.77 -2.82 -19.94
N ALA A 85 -7.45 -3.50 -21.04
CA ALA A 85 -6.24 -4.30 -21.14
C ALA A 85 -5.01 -3.38 -21.27
N GLY A 86 -3.99 -3.66 -20.48
CA GLY A 86 -2.65 -3.10 -20.62
C GLY A 86 -1.66 -4.15 -21.13
N ALA A 87 -0.46 -3.71 -21.52
CA ALA A 87 0.58 -4.59 -22.08
C ALA A 87 1.07 -5.70 -21.14
N SER A 88 0.77 -5.63 -19.83
CA SER A 88 1.20 -6.63 -18.83
C SER A 88 0.20 -6.78 -17.67
N GLY A 89 -1.08 -6.50 -17.91
CA GLY A 89 -2.12 -6.61 -16.88
C GLY A 89 -3.42 -5.92 -17.30
N TRP A 90 -4.29 -5.61 -16.35
CA TRP A 90 -5.43 -4.73 -16.56
C TRP A 90 -5.21 -3.40 -15.87
N ARG A 91 -5.95 -2.39 -16.31
CA ARG A 91 -6.05 -1.09 -15.63
C ARG A 91 -7.50 -0.85 -15.27
N GLU A 92 -7.72 -0.16 -14.16
CA GLU A 92 -9.05 0.30 -13.76
C GLU A 92 -9.15 1.81 -13.95
N HIS A 93 -10.35 2.26 -14.30
CA HIS A 93 -10.64 3.67 -14.52
C HIS A 93 -11.90 4.04 -13.72
N PRO A 94 -11.77 4.31 -12.41
CA PRO A 94 -12.87 4.80 -11.59
C PRO A 94 -13.18 6.27 -11.92
N GLN A 95 -14.47 6.60 -11.92
CA GLN A 95 -14.98 7.95 -12.09
C GLN A 95 -16.12 8.23 -11.10
N VAL A 96 -16.18 9.48 -10.61
CA VAL A 96 -17.37 10.03 -9.92
C VAL A 96 -17.99 11.06 -10.85
N LEU A 97 -19.26 10.90 -11.12
CA LEU A 97 -20.03 11.64 -12.10
C LEU A 97 -21.27 12.25 -11.46
N ARG A 98 -21.55 13.52 -11.77
CA ARG A 98 -22.77 14.21 -11.33
C ARG A 98 -23.72 14.36 -12.51
N TRP A 99 -24.96 13.92 -12.35
CA TRP A 99 -26.00 14.18 -13.34
C TRP A 99 -26.41 15.66 -13.31
N ASN A 100 -26.45 16.32 -14.46
CA ASN A 100 -26.76 17.75 -14.57
C ASN A 100 -28.06 18.03 -15.36
N GLY A 101 -28.91 17.02 -15.55
CA GLY A 101 -30.15 17.11 -16.30
C GLY A 101 -30.03 16.87 -17.80
N ALA A 102 -28.84 17.01 -18.39
CA ALA A 102 -28.58 16.75 -19.80
C ALA A 102 -27.49 15.70 -20.05
N GLY A 103 -26.62 15.48 -19.08
CA GLY A 103 -25.49 14.56 -19.14
C GLY A 103 -24.80 14.45 -17.79
N PHE A 104 -23.50 14.16 -17.81
CA PHE A 104 -22.70 14.00 -16.61
C PHE A 104 -21.51 14.95 -16.57
N ASP A 105 -21.35 15.63 -15.45
CA ASP A 105 -20.12 16.33 -15.09
C ASP A 105 -19.16 15.36 -14.38
N VAL A 106 -17.88 15.42 -14.73
CA VAL A 106 -16.86 14.56 -14.14
C VAL A 106 -16.28 15.23 -12.89
N LEU A 107 -16.70 14.78 -11.71
CA LEU A 107 -16.20 15.30 -10.44
C LEU A 107 -14.84 14.68 -10.08
N PHE A 108 -14.61 13.43 -10.47
CA PHE A 108 -13.36 12.71 -10.22
C PHE A 108 -13.08 11.70 -11.32
N ARG A 109 -11.79 11.46 -11.59
CA ARG A 109 -11.32 10.32 -12.36
C ARG A 109 -9.90 9.93 -11.95
N ALA A 110 -9.58 8.66 -12.05
CA ALA A 110 -8.21 8.17 -11.93
C ALA A 110 -7.94 7.04 -12.92
N GLU A 111 -6.66 6.77 -13.18
CA GLU A 111 -6.21 5.58 -13.88
C GLU A 111 -5.38 4.75 -12.91
N LEU A 112 -5.86 3.55 -12.61
CA LEU A 112 -5.26 2.63 -11.65
C LEU A 112 -4.54 1.52 -12.40
N VAL A 113 -3.27 1.34 -12.08
CA VAL A 113 -2.37 0.45 -12.83
C VAL A 113 -2.07 -0.77 -11.98
N ASN A 114 -2.39 -1.97 -12.48
CA ASN A 114 -2.31 -3.21 -11.68
C ASN A 114 -1.18 -4.18 -12.07
N TRP A 115 -0.24 -3.77 -12.93
CA TRP A 115 0.80 -4.70 -13.42
C TRP A 115 1.97 -4.92 -12.45
N ALA A 116 2.18 -4.01 -11.50
CA ALA A 116 3.28 -4.02 -10.53
C ALA A 116 2.77 -4.24 -9.08
N GLY A 117 1.59 -4.82 -8.93
CA GLY A 117 0.82 -4.84 -7.68
C GLY A 117 -0.59 -4.30 -7.89
N ARG A 118 -1.52 -4.64 -7.00
CA ARG A 118 -2.91 -4.19 -7.09
C ARG A 118 -2.99 -2.73 -6.62
N SER A 119 -3.46 -1.85 -7.50
CA SER A 119 -3.99 -0.55 -7.09
C SER A 119 -5.39 -0.75 -6.52
N GLU A 120 -5.69 -0.08 -5.41
CA GLU A 120 -7.02 -0.07 -4.81
C GLU A 120 -7.53 1.37 -4.68
N TRP A 121 -8.84 1.50 -4.58
CA TRP A 121 -9.45 2.76 -4.24
C TRP A 121 -10.68 2.52 -3.39
N ARG A 122 -10.97 3.46 -2.50
CA ARG A 122 -12.12 3.41 -1.61
C ARG A 122 -12.56 4.80 -1.21
N PHE A 123 -13.83 4.92 -0.85
CA PHE A 123 -14.33 6.09 -0.16
C PHE A 123 -14.08 6.00 1.35
N VAL A 124 -13.68 7.10 1.97
CA VAL A 124 -13.51 7.23 3.42
C VAL A 124 -14.38 8.39 3.91
N PRO A 125 -15.23 8.21 4.93
CA PRO A 125 -16.08 9.29 5.43
C PRO A 125 -15.28 10.54 5.83
N TYR A 126 -15.78 11.70 5.43
CA TYR A 126 -15.23 13.00 5.82
C TYR A 126 -16.35 14.05 5.91
N LYS A 127 -16.68 14.46 7.14
CA LYS A 127 -17.85 15.32 7.44
C LYS A 127 -19.13 14.69 6.87
N SER A 128 -19.92 15.44 6.09
CA SER A 128 -21.12 14.92 5.40
C SER A 128 -20.79 14.15 4.12
N GLY A 129 -19.59 14.29 3.57
CA GLY A 129 -19.15 13.66 2.32
C GLY A 129 -18.13 12.55 2.54
N GLN A 130 -17.37 12.25 1.48
CA GLN A 130 -16.38 11.19 1.44
C GLN A 130 -15.12 11.65 0.71
N ASP A 131 -13.94 11.42 1.31
CA ASP A 131 -12.65 11.49 0.63
C ASP A 131 -12.47 10.22 -0.24
N ILE A 132 -11.81 10.35 -1.39
CA ILE A 132 -11.37 9.20 -2.20
C ILE A 132 -9.92 8.90 -1.85
N VAL A 133 -9.66 7.68 -1.39
CA VAL A 133 -8.31 7.19 -1.10
C VAL A 133 -7.92 6.18 -2.17
N ILE A 134 -6.83 6.44 -2.89
CA ILE A 134 -6.21 5.52 -3.83
C ILE A 134 -4.91 5.01 -3.23
N THR A 135 -4.69 3.70 -3.31
CA THR A 135 -3.38 3.08 -3.10
C THR A 135 -2.89 2.49 -4.42
N TYR A 136 -1.60 2.62 -4.73
CA TYR A 136 -1.02 2.11 -5.97
C TYR A 136 0.46 1.75 -5.79
N PRO A 137 0.97 0.73 -6.49
CA PRO A 137 2.40 0.44 -6.47
C PRO A 137 3.17 1.58 -7.16
N ILE A 138 4.18 2.11 -6.49
CA ILE A 138 5.13 3.07 -7.04
C ILE A 138 6.19 2.27 -7.81
N PHE A 139 6.16 2.43 -9.13
CA PHE A 139 7.22 1.91 -9.99
C PHE A 139 8.38 2.89 -10.03
N MET A 140 9.56 2.45 -9.61
CA MET A 140 10.78 3.25 -9.74
C MET A 140 11.61 2.74 -10.93
N PRO A 141 12.09 3.64 -11.81
CA PRO A 141 12.90 3.27 -12.97
C PRO A 141 14.33 2.86 -12.54
N SER A 142 14.44 1.68 -11.94
CA SER A 142 15.67 0.92 -11.71
C SER A 142 15.39 -0.38 -10.96
N ARG A 143 14.31 -0.46 -10.15
CA ARG A 143 14.01 -1.57 -9.24
C ARG A 143 12.53 -1.51 -8.77
N PRO A 144 11.99 -2.58 -8.14
CA PRO A 144 12.33 -3.99 -8.26
C PRO A 144 11.67 -4.63 -9.51
N HIS A 145 11.85 -5.94 -9.74
CA HIS A 145 11.19 -6.62 -10.86
C HIS A 145 9.67 -6.48 -10.68
N LYS A 146 8.88 -6.51 -11.76
CA LYS A 146 7.42 -6.27 -11.71
C LYS A 146 6.60 -7.20 -10.79
N PHE A 147 7.22 -8.25 -10.27
CA PHE A 147 6.62 -9.23 -9.37
C PHE A 147 7.08 -9.06 -7.92
N ASP A 148 7.97 -8.11 -7.67
CA ASP A 148 8.52 -7.83 -6.37
C ASP A 148 7.64 -6.80 -5.64
N PRO A 149 7.74 -6.68 -4.31
CA PRO A 149 6.99 -5.71 -3.54
C PRO A 149 7.42 -4.27 -3.89
N HIS A 150 6.48 -3.44 -4.34
CA HIS A 150 6.68 -2.02 -4.62
C HIS A 150 6.16 -1.15 -3.47
N PRO A 151 6.78 0.01 -3.16
CA PRO A 151 6.17 0.97 -2.24
C PRO A 151 4.76 1.30 -2.65
N GLU A 152 3.89 1.57 -1.69
CA GLU A 152 2.53 1.99 -1.98
C GLU A 152 2.45 3.51 -1.94
N GLY A 153 2.17 4.10 -3.11
CA GLY A 153 1.72 5.48 -3.17
C GLY A 153 0.29 5.54 -2.67
N VAL A 154 0.00 6.49 -1.79
CA VAL A 154 -1.34 6.79 -1.32
C VAL A 154 -1.69 8.20 -1.77
N GLN A 155 -2.80 8.34 -2.49
CA GLN A 155 -3.40 9.63 -2.80
C GLN A 155 -4.70 9.77 -2.03
N ARG A 156 -4.93 10.94 -1.44
CA ARG A 156 -6.23 11.35 -0.91
C ARG A 156 -6.76 12.50 -1.74
N TRP A 157 -7.97 12.34 -2.24
CA TRP A 157 -8.69 13.35 -3.00
C TRP A 157 -9.90 13.79 -2.19
N ARG A 158 -10.07 15.10 -2.10
CA ARG A 158 -11.14 15.71 -1.31
C ARG A 158 -12.02 16.54 -2.23
N TYR A 159 -13.33 16.42 -2.05
CA TYR A 159 -14.28 17.27 -2.76
C TYR A 159 -14.13 18.72 -2.29
N ASP A 160 -13.95 19.62 -3.25
CA ASP A 160 -13.89 21.06 -3.04
C ASP A 160 -15.13 21.71 -3.64
N VAL A 161 -15.94 22.34 -2.78
CA VAL A 161 -17.22 22.95 -3.16
C VAL A 161 -17.03 24.10 -4.14
N ALA A 162 -15.94 24.88 -4.00
CA ALA A 162 -15.71 26.03 -4.85
C ALA A 162 -15.29 25.64 -6.28
N ALA A 163 -14.51 24.57 -6.42
CA ALA A 163 -14.10 24.01 -7.69
C ALA A 163 -15.11 23.01 -8.29
N ASP A 164 -16.13 22.63 -7.51
CA ASP A 164 -17.14 21.62 -7.81
C ASP A 164 -16.53 20.31 -8.35
N ARG A 165 -15.49 19.82 -7.67
CA ARG A 165 -14.78 18.58 -8.03
C ARG A 165 -13.87 18.09 -6.92
N TYR A 166 -13.42 16.86 -7.05
CA TYR A 166 -12.35 16.30 -6.21
C TYR A 166 -10.99 16.88 -6.60
N LEU A 167 -10.28 17.43 -5.62
CA LEU A 167 -8.91 17.90 -5.75
C LEU A 167 -7.96 16.98 -4.98
N LEU A 168 -6.76 16.80 -5.51
CA LEU A 168 -5.71 16.07 -4.80
C LEU A 168 -5.35 16.85 -3.53
N TRP A 169 -5.62 16.25 -2.38
CA TRP A 169 -5.43 16.87 -1.07
C TRP A 169 -4.13 16.43 -0.42
N ALA A 170 -3.77 15.14 -0.54
CA ALA A 170 -2.56 14.62 0.05
C ALA A 170 -1.97 13.48 -0.78
N THR A 171 -0.65 13.37 -0.75
CA THR A 171 0.10 12.23 -1.26
C THR A 171 1.02 11.72 -0.17
N ALA A 172 1.09 10.40 0.01
CA ALA A 172 2.06 9.76 0.89
C ALA A 172 2.69 8.57 0.16
N VAL A 173 3.89 8.21 0.58
CA VAL A 173 4.48 6.90 0.28
C VAL A 173 4.38 6.10 1.56
N GLN A 174 3.78 4.92 1.47
CA GLN A 174 3.70 3.96 2.55
C GLN A 174 4.53 2.75 2.16
N THR A 175 5.14 2.15 3.16
CA THR A 175 5.71 0.84 2.97
C THR A 175 4.57 -0.17 2.99
N PRO A 176 4.40 -0.98 1.93
CA PRO A 176 3.38 -2.03 1.95
C PRO A 176 3.54 -2.92 3.19
N LEU A 177 2.48 -3.65 3.52
CA LEU A 177 2.57 -4.80 4.41
C LEU A 177 2.65 -6.08 3.56
N PRO A 178 3.43 -7.09 3.95
CA PRO A 178 3.51 -8.34 3.20
C PRO A 178 2.17 -9.08 3.27
N TRP A 179 1.53 -9.32 2.13
CA TRP A 179 0.29 -10.11 2.04
C TRP A 179 0.58 -11.62 2.10
N VAL A 180 1.18 -12.06 3.22
CA VAL A 180 1.66 -13.43 3.41
C VAL A 180 1.16 -13.97 4.74
N GLY A 181 0.10 -14.78 4.71
CA GLY A 181 -0.55 -15.27 5.93
C GLY A 181 -0.90 -14.12 6.88
N ASP A 182 -0.66 -14.33 8.17
CA ASP A 182 -0.84 -13.31 9.21
C ASP A 182 0.35 -12.35 9.38
N LEU A 183 1.37 -12.42 8.51
CA LEU A 183 2.58 -11.60 8.65
C LEU A 183 2.27 -10.11 8.60
N ALA A 184 1.33 -9.66 7.75
CA ALA A 184 0.89 -8.27 7.70
C ALA A 184 0.42 -7.73 9.08
N THR A 185 -0.27 -8.57 9.85
CA THR A 185 -0.77 -8.22 11.19
C THR A 185 0.38 -8.07 12.18
N ALA A 186 1.39 -8.94 12.11
CA ALA A 186 2.59 -8.83 12.94
C ALA A 186 3.39 -7.56 12.62
N GLU A 187 3.60 -7.28 11.33
CA GLU A 187 4.31 -6.08 10.87
C GLU A 187 3.57 -4.79 11.26
N ALA A 188 2.23 -4.78 11.21
CA ALA A 188 1.42 -3.66 11.67
C ALA A 188 1.60 -3.41 13.17
N ALA A 189 1.56 -4.46 14.00
CA ALA A 189 1.80 -4.35 15.44
C ALA A 189 3.24 -3.88 15.75
N PHE A 190 4.23 -4.36 15.00
CA PHE A 190 5.63 -3.94 15.14
C PHE A 190 5.78 -2.42 14.85
N ARG A 191 5.23 -1.93 13.74
CA ARG A 191 5.24 -0.50 13.40
C ARG A 191 4.50 0.36 14.43
N ALA A 192 3.49 -0.19 15.09
CA ALA A 192 2.71 0.47 16.13
C ALA A 192 3.35 0.40 17.54
N ASN A 193 4.61 -0.04 17.67
CA ASN A 193 5.31 -0.22 18.96
C ASN A 193 4.72 -1.30 19.88
N ASP A 194 3.80 -2.14 19.38
CA ASP A 194 3.22 -3.23 20.17
C ASP A 194 4.01 -4.53 19.95
N TYR A 195 5.25 -4.54 20.46
CA TYR A 195 6.18 -5.65 20.28
C TYR A 195 5.65 -6.96 20.87
N ARG A 196 4.83 -6.92 21.92
CA ARG A 196 4.26 -8.13 22.54
C ARG A 196 3.18 -8.76 21.67
N THR A 197 2.29 -7.94 21.09
CA THR A 197 1.31 -8.42 20.11
C THR A 197 2.03 -8.91 18.86
N ALA A 198 3.01 -8.15 18.35
CA ALA A 198 3.81 -8.57 17.19
C ALA A 198 4.45 -9.95 17.41
N LEU A 199 5.12 -10.18 18.55
CA LEU A 199 5.71 -11.47 18.89
C LEU A 199 4.69 -12.61 18.96
N THR A 200 3.49 -12.35 19.50
CA THR A 200 2.42 -13.35 19.53
C THR A 200 2.03 -13.78 18.12
N VAL A 201 1.86 -12.81 17.21
CA VAL A 201 1.47 -13.08 15.81
C VAL A 201 2.62 -13.73 15.04
N TYR A 202 3.87 -13.27 15.20
CA TYR A 202 5.04 -13.93 14.59
C TYR A 202 5.14 -15.40 15.01
N ARG A 203 4.92 -15.73 16.29
CA ARG A 203 4.92 -17.13 16.75
C ARG A 203 3.80 -17.94 16.10
N SER A 204 2.61 -17.38 16.01
CA SER A 204 1.47 -18.01 15.32
C SER A 204 1.83 -18.33 13.87
N PHE A 205 2.30 -17.34 13.12
CA PHE A 205 2.75 -17.48 11.73
C PHE A 205 3.88 -18.51 11.57
N LEU A 206 4.89 -18.47 12.45
CA LEU A 206 6.00 -19.44 12.49
C LEU A 206 5.57 -20.85 12.92
N SER A 207 4.32 -21.06 13.35
CA SER A 207 3.78 -22.38 13.69
C SER A 207 2.67 -22.84 12.76
N ASP A 208 2.26 -22.02 11.80
CA ASP A 208 1.15 -22.31 10.89
C ASP A 208 1.56 -23.31 9.79
N GLU A 209 1.33 -24.59 10.05
CA GLU A 209 1.60 -25.67 9.10
C GLU A 209 0.66 -25.63 7.89
N THR A 210 -0.60 -25.23 8.09
CA THR A 210 -1.59 -25.15 7.00
C THR A 210 -1.18 -24.10 5.97
N TRP A 211 -0.81 -22.90 6.42
CA TRP A 211 -0.30 -21.87 5.53
C TRP A 211 0.94 -22.32 4.76
N ARG A 212 1.88 -23.02 5.41
CA ARG A 212 3.10 -23.55 4.75
C ARG A 212 2.77 -24.53 3.63
N GLU A 213 1.84 -25.44 3.88
CA GLU A 213 1.39 -26.42 2.89
C GLU A 213 0.69 -25.73 1.71
N GLU A 214 -0.22 -24.80 1.99
CA GLU A 214 -0.90 -24.01 0.95
C GLU A 214 0.08 -23.17 0.13
N PHE A 215 1.06 -22.56 0.79
CA PHE A 215 2.13 -21.80 0.13
C PHE A 215 2.89 -22.69 -0.85
N LEU A 216 3.36 -23.86 -0.41
CA LEU A 216 4.09 -24.79 -1.29
C LEU A 216 3.20 -25.34 -2.40
N TYR A 217 1.92 -25.61 -2.12
CA TYR A 217 0.95 -26.02 -3.12
C TYR A 217 0.78 -24.97 -4.22
N ASN A 218 0.67 -23.69 -3.86
CA ASN A 218 0.57 -22.58 -4.82
C ASN A 218 1.84 -22.44 -5.67
N TYR A 219 3.00 -22.82 -5.14
CA TYR A 219 4.29 -22.82 -5.85
C TYR A 219 4.61 -24.12 -6.60
N ARG A 220 3.72 -25.13 -6.61
CA ARG A 220 4.01 -26.44 -7.24
C ARG A 220 4.28 -26.39 -8.75
N ALA A 221 3.80 -25.34 -9.42
CA ALA A 221 4.01 -25.12 -10.85
C ALA A 221 5.30 -24.33 -11.16
N ALA A 222 5.98 -23.81 -10.14
CA ALA A 222 7.26 -23.14 -10.29
C ALA A 222 8.41 -24.15 -10.52
N MET A 223 9.60 -23.64 -10.82
CA MET A 223 10.79 -24.50 -10.94
C MET A 223 11.07 -25.22 -9.61
N PRO A 224 11.58 -26.48 -9.64
CA PRO A 224 11.91 -27.23 -8.43
C PRO A 224 12.78 -26.42 -7.45
N GLY A 225 12.40 -26.44 -6.17
CA GLY A 225 13.12 -25.74 -5.11
C GLY A 225 12.79 -24.25 -4.94
N VAL A 226 12.08 -23.62 -5.88
CA VAL A 226 11.69 -22.19 -5.75
C VAL A 226 10.77 -22.01 -4.54
N GLY A 227 9.69 -22.79 -4.45
CA GLY A 227 8.74 -22.68 -3.34
C GLY A 227 9.38 -22.89 -1.97
N GLN A 228 10.31 -23.84 -1.84
CA GLN A 228 11.02 -24.10 -0.58
C GLN A 228 11.95 -22.94 -0.19
N ARG A 229 12.69 -22.38 -1.16
CA ARG A 229 13.55 -21.21 -0.91
C ARG A 229 12.73 -19.97 -0.54
N GLU A 230 11.61 -19.74 -1.23
CA GLU A 230 10.68 -18.65 -0.90
C GLU A 230 10.11 -18.81 0.51
N LEU A 231 9.63 -20.01 0.84
CA LEU A 231 9.07 -20.29 2.14
C LEU A 231 10.11 -20.06 3.26
N ALA A 232 11.32 -20.57 3.09
CA ALA A 232 12.41 -20.36 4.06
C ALA A 232 12.69 -18.88 4.28
N ALA A 233 12.77 -18.08 3.20
CA ALA A 233 13.01 -16.65 3.29
C ALA A 233 11.87 -15.89 4.01
N TRP A 234 10.62 -16.29 3.84
CA TRP A 234 9.48 -15.70 4.57
C TRP A 234 9.51 -16.02 6.06
N LEU A 235 9.84 -17.27 6.41
CA LEU A 235 9.99 -17.67 7.80
C LEU A 235 11.18 -16.95 8.47
N ASP A 236 12.28 -16.78 7.74
CA ASP A 236 13.46 -16.08 8.23
C ASP A 236 13.27 -14.57 8.37
N LEU A 237 12.44 -13.95 7.51
CA LEU A 237 11.99 -12.57 7.71
C LEU A 237 11.20 -12.43 9.02
N ALA A 238 10.25 -13.34 9.27
CA ALA A 238 9.47 -13.33 10.52
C ALA A 238 10.37 -13.53 11.75
N ARG A 239 11.36 -14.42 11.68
CA ARG A 239 12.37 -14.60 12.75
C ARG A 239 13.20 -13.34 12.95
N LEU A 240 13.65 -12.70 11.88
CA LEU A 240 14.44 -11.47 11.95
C LEU A 240 13.70 -10.40 12.74
N HIS A 241 12.46 -10.11 12.38
CA HIS A 241 11.65 -9.09 13.05
C HIS A 241 11.21 -9.50 14.47
N ALA A 242 10.93 -10.77 14.71
CA ALA A 242 10.71 -11.27 16.07
C ALA A 242 11.95 -11.09 16.96
N GLY A 243 13.15 -11.32 16.42
CA GLY A 243 14.42 -11.06 17.11
C GLY A 243 14.59 -9.59 17.47
N LEU A 244 14.27 -8.67 16.56
CA LEU A 244 14.28 -7.23 16.83
C LEU A 244 13.26 -6.82 17.90
N CYS A 245 12.05 -7.41 17.89
CA CYS A 245 11.05 -7.19 18.93
C CYS A 245 11.54 -7.63 20.32
N HIS A 246 12.18 -8.81 20.41
CA HIS A 246 12.78 -9.28 21.66
C HIS A 246 13.89 -8.33 22.15
N ALA A 247 14.74 -7.82 21.25
CA ALA A 247 15.77 -6.86 21.62
C ALA A 247 15.16 -5.52 22.11
N ALA A 248 14.10 -5.04 21.46
CA ALA A 248 13.37 -3.84 21.88
C ALA A 248 12.71 -3.97 23.26
N LEU A 249 12.40 -5.19 23.69
CA LEU A 249 11.80 -5.54 24.98
C LEU A 249 12.83 -5.87 26.09
N ASP A 250 14.14 -5.65 25.86
CA ASP A 250 15.23 -6.08 26.76
C ASP A 250 15.26 -7.59 27.03
N GLU A 251 14.98 -8.42 26.02
CA GLU A 251 15.01 -9.88 26.11
C GLU A 251 16.21 -10.47 25.33
N PRO A 252 17.47 -10.23 25.76
CA PRO A 252 18.66 -10.50 24.95
C PRO A 252 18.85 -11.99 24.62
N THR A 253 18.55 -12.89 25.56
CA THR A 253 18.68 -14.34 25.32
C THR A 253 17.71 -14.80 24.22
N ALA A 254 16.46 -14.34 24.27
CA ALA A 254 15.45 -14.68 23.28
C ALA A 254 15.80 -14.08 21.91
N ALA A 255 16.24 -12.82 21.87
CA ALA A 255 16.70 -12.16 20.65
C ALA A 255 17.85 -12.96 19.98
N ARG A 256 18.88 -13.34 20.75
CA ARG A 256 20.01 -14.13 20.24
C ARG A 256 19.57 -15.48 19.70
N GLN A 257 18.73 -16.19 20.46
CA GLN A 257 18.23 -17.50 20.05
C GLN A 257 17.49 -17.43 18.72
N VAL A 258 16.54 -16.50 18.58
CA VAL A 258 15.73 -16.35 17.36
C VAL A 258 16.58 -15.94 16.17
N LEU A 259 17.45 -14.95 16.33
CA LEU A 259 18.28 -14.43 15.23
C LEU A 259 19.34 -15.43 14.76
N SER A 260 19.88 -16.26 15.67
CA SER A 260 20.87 -17.29 15.33
C SER A 260 20.31 -18.44 14.50
N ALA A 261 18.98 -18.60 14.44
CA ALA A 261 18.31 -19.65 13.68
C ALA A 261 17.99 -19.27 12.23
N ILE A 262 18.42 -18.09 11.78
CA ILE A 262 18.18 -17.58 10.43
C ILE A 262 19.28 -18.08 9.50
N GLU A 263 18.90 -18.68 8.38
CA GLU A 263 19.84 -19.31 7.44
C GLU A 263 19.80 -18.70 6.03
N SER A 264 18.67 -18.09 5.66
CA SER A 264 18.45 -17.55 4.31
C SER A 264 19.14 -16.19 4.14
N ALA A 265 19.87 -16.02 3.04
CA ALA A 265 20.36 -14.71 2.63
C ALA A 265 19.23 -13.88 1.98
N PRO A 266 19.20 -12.55 2.19
CA PRO A 266 20.16 -11.74 2.95
C PRO A 266 19.90 -11.70 4.47
N GLN A 267 18.82 -12.29 4.97
CA GLN A 267 18.41 -12.18 6.38
C GLN A 267 19.48 -12.67 7.35
N ALA A 268 20.21 -13.74 7.00
CA ALA A 268 21.31 -14.26 7.80
C ALA A 268 22.45 -13.24 7.96
N ASP A 269 22.78 -12.49 6.91
CA ASP A 269 23.81 -11.44 6.95
C ASP A 269 23.37 -10.29 7.87
N LEU A 270 22.09 -9.90 7.78
CA LEU A 270 21.51 -8.85 8.62
C LEU A 270 21.49 -9.27 10.09
N ALA A 271 21.05 -10.50 10.37
CA ALA A 271 21.03 -11.08 11.71
C ALA A 271 22.45 -11.18 12.29
N ALA A 272 23.44 -11.59 11.49
CA ALA A 272 24.84 -11.68 11.91
C ALA A 272 25.43 -10.30 12.24
N ALA A 273 25.15 -9.27 11.41
CA ALA A 273 25.58 -7.90 11.66
C ALA A 273 24.98 -7.37 12.97
N PHE A 274 23.67 -7.58 13.17
CA PHE A 274 22.99 -7.22 14.42
C PHE A 274 23.62 -7.93 15.62
N LEU A 275 23.72 -9.26 15.60
CA LEU A 275 24.19 -10.06 16.73
C LEU A 275 25.64 -9.73 17.12
N THR A 276 26.49 -9.47 16.13
CA THR A 276 27.90 -9.09 16.37
C THR A 276 27.99 -7.80 17.17
N ALA A 277 27.21 -6.77 16.81
CA ALA A 277 27.20 -5.49 17.51
C ALA A 277 26.39 -5.53 18.81
N TYR A 278 25.33 -6.35 18.88
CA TYR A 278 24.55 -6.57 20.09
C TYR A 278 25.42 -7.18 21.20
N GLY A 279 26.31 -8.12 20.83
CA GLY A 279 27.34 -8.68 21.71
C GLY A 279 26.79 -9.26 23.01
N GLU A 280 27.66 -9.46 24.00
CA GLU A 280 27.26 -9.94 25.34
C GLU A 280 26.55 -8.84 26.16
N ASN A 281 26.94 -7.58 25.94
CA ASN A 281 26.41 -6.43 26.67
C ASN A 281 25.00 -6.01 26.22
N ALA A 282 24.44 -6.65 25.17
CA ALA A 282 23.13 -6.32 24.62
C ALA A 282 23.01 -4.84 24.21
N ASP A 283 24.03 -4.31 23.52
CA ASP A 283 24.04 -2.93 23.05
C ASP A 283 23.07 -2.76 21.87
N LEU A 284 21.83 -2.41 22.20
CA LEU A 284 20.75 -2.26 21.22
C LEU A 284 21.05 -1.15 20.20
N VAL A 285 21.66 -0.04 20.63
CA VAL A 285 21.92 1.11 19.75
C VAL A 285 22.98 0.75 18.71
N ALA A 286 24.07 0.13 19.15
CA ALA A 286 25.11 -0.36 18.25
C ALA A 286 24.56 -1.43 17.29
N ALA A 287 23.74 -2.36 17.80
CA ALA A 287 23.15 -3.44 17.02
C ALA A 287 22.24 -2.95 15.89
N LEU A 288 21.33 -2.01 16.19
CA LEU A 288 20.45 -1.41 15.20
C LEU A 288 21.23 -0.59 14.15
N ALA A 289 22.27 0.14 14.57
CA ALA A 289 23.13 0.85 13.63
C ALA A 289 23.89 -0.10 12.69
N ALA A 290 24.39 -1.23 13.20
CA ALA A 290 25.05 -2.25 12.38
C ALA A 290 24.07 -2.93 11.41
N TYR A 291 22.86 -3.21 11.86
CA TYR A 291 21.77 -3.76 11.03
C TYR A 291 21.42 -2.84 9.86
N GLU A 292 21.18 -1.54 10.10
CA GLU A 292 20.87 -0.57 9.03
C GLU A 292 22.02 -0.40 8.05
N LYS A 293 23.28 -0.41 8.52
CA LYS A 293 24.45 -0.39 7.63
C LYS A 293 24.52 -1.63 6.76
N ALA A 294 24.18 -2.80 7.32
CA ALA A 294 24.14 -4.04 6.56
C ALA A 294 23.06 -3.99 5.48
N ILE A 295 21.87 -3.42 5.75
CA ILE A 295 20.85 -3.15 4.72
C ILE A 295 21.41 -2.24 3.63
N ALA A 296 22.00 -1.10 4.01
CA ALA A 296 22.52 -0.11 3.07
C ALA A 296 23.68 -0.63 2.19
N ALA A 297 24.43 -1.63 2.67
CA ALA A 297 25.53 -2.25 1.94
C ALA A 297 25.09 -3.31 0.92
N GLN A 298 23.83 -3.75 0.95
CA GLN A 298 23.34 -4.81 0.08
C GLN A 298 23.11 -4.29 -1.35
N SER A 299 23.70 -4.96 -2.35
CA SER A 299 23.45 -4.66 -3.76
C SER A 299 22.18 -5.36 -4.24
N ASN A 300 21.29 -4.67 -4.97
CA ASN A 300 20.12 -5.34 -5.58
C ASN A 300 20.46 -6.03 -6.91
N GLU A 301 21.69 -6.54 -7.05
CA GLU A 301 22.10 -7.27 -8.25
C GLU A 301 21.73 -8.75 -8.12
N GLY A 302 20.68 -9.15 -8.84
CA GLY A 302 20.26 -10.54 -8.99
C GLY A 302 18.85 -10.84 -8.46
N PRO A 303 18.26 -11.97 -8.88
CA PRO A 303 16.96 -12.41 -8.40
C PRO A 303 17.05 -12.74 -6.90
N ARG A 304 16.14 -12.17 -6.12
CA ARG A 304 16.00 -12.39 -4.68
C ARG A 304 14.66 -13.07 -4.40
N THR A 305 14.57 -13.78 -3.29
CA THR A 305 13.29 -14.29 -2.81
C THR A 305 12.41 -13.14 -2.32
N GLY A 306 11.09 -13.32 -2.31
CA GLY A 306 10.14 -12.33 -1.81
C GLY A 306 10.50 -11.90 -0.38
N GLY A 307 10.68 -12.86 0.53
CA GLY A 307 11.10 -12.57 1.92
C GLY A 307 12.45 -11.85 2.00
N GLY A 308 13.39 -12.18 1.10
CA GLY A 308 14.69 -11.52 1.04
C GLY A 308 14.60 -10.06 0.59
N ILE A 309 13.76 -9.75 -0.39
CA ILE A 309 13.51 -8.37 -0.84
C ILE A 309 12.87 -7.56 0.29
N TRP A 310 11.88 -8.15 0.98
CA TRP A 310 11.22 -7.50 2.11
C TRP A 310 12.15 -7.16 3.26
N SER A 311 13.16 -8.01 3.54
CA SER A 311 14.13 -7.75 4.60
C SER A 311 15.10 -6.59 4.32
N LEU A 312 15.26 -6.21 3.05
CA LEU A 312 16.07 -5.06 2.63
C LEU A 312 15.25 -3.83 2.31
N TYR A 313 13.93 -3.96 2.42
CA TYR A 313 13.06 -2.83 2.25
C TYR A 313 13.36 -1.83 3.38
N PRO A 314 13.52 -0.53 3.10
CA PRO A 314 13.78 0.44 4.15
C PRO A 314 12.53 0.55 5.01
N GLN A 315 12.57 -0.14 6.14
CA GLN A 315 11.55 -0.08 7.17
C GLN A 315 12.07 0.83 8.27
N PRO A 316 11.21 1.61 8.93
CA PRO A 316 11.63 2.54 9.95
C PRO A 316 11.94 1.84 11.29
N TYR A 317 12.08 0.51 11.32
CA TYR A 317 12.09 -0.29 12.55
C TYR A 317 13.16 0.15 13.53
N SER A 318 14.41 0.31 13.09
CA SER A 318 15.50 0.75 13.96
C SER A 318 15.23 2.13 14.56
N VAL A 319 14.77 3.07 13.73
CA VAL A 319 14.46 4.43 14.18
C VAL A 319 13.28 4.44 15.14
N LEU A 320 12.19 3.72 14.82
CA LEU A 320 11.02 3.59 15.69
C LEU A 320 11.39 2.96 17.04
N ILE A 321 12.17 1.87 17.05
CA ILE A 321 12.62 1.24 18.31
C ILE A 321 13.38 2.24 19.19
N LEU A 322 14.30 3.01 18.59
CA LEU A 322 15.08 4.00 19.34
C LEU A 322 14.19 5.14 19.85
N LEU A 323 13.34 5.71 19.00
CA LEU A 323 12.42 6.80 19.36
C LEU A 323 11.43 6.39 20.47
N ASN A 324 10.86 5.19 20.37
CA ASN A 324 9.87 4.69 21.31
C ASN A 324 10.47 4.36 22.68
N ARG A 325 11.77 4.03 22.75
CA ARG A 325 12.48 3.87 24.01
C ARG A 325 12.84 5.21 24.63
N ASP A 326 13.64 5.97 23.89
CA ASP A 326 14.16 7.27 24.31
C ASP A 326 14.76 7.96 23.07
N PRO A 327 14.21 9.12 22.64
CA PRO A 327 14.74 9.90 21.52
C PRO A 327 16.24 10.22 21.60
N ALA A 328 16.83 10.27 22.81
CA ALA A 328 18.27 10.45 22.98
C ALA A 328 19.09 9.28 22.41
N LEU A 329 18.53 8.06 22.41
CA LEU A 329 19.19 6.88 21.83
C LEU A 329 19.31 6.98 20.32
N LEU A 330 18.35 7.62 19.63
CA LEU A 330 18.47 7.87 18.20
C LEU A 330 19.65 8.81 17.91
N LYS A 331 19.79 9.89 18.70
CA LYS A 331 20.91 10.83 18.58
C LYS A 331 22.25 10.13 18.83
N ALA A 332 22.31 9.24 19.83
CA ALA A 332 23.49 8.40 20.09
C ALA A 332 23.76 7.43 18.93
N GLY A 333 22.74 6.79 18.37
CA GLY A 333 22.87 5.91 17.20
C GLY A 333 23.51 6.62 16.01
N VAL A 334 23.03 7.83 15.67
CA VAL A 334 23.60 8.64 14.58
C VAL A 334 25.03 9.09 14.90
N ARG A 335 25.25 9.70 16.07
CA ARG A 335 26.54 10.31 16.42
C ARG A 335 27.64 9.29 16.71
N ASP A 336 27.32 8.30 17.53
CA ASP A 336 28.31 7.40 18.15
C ASP A 336 28.48 6.11 17.36
N HIS A 337 27.43 5.67 16.66
CA HIS A 337 27.43 4.42 15.90
C HIS A 337 27.23 4.61 14.40
N GLY A 338 27.07 5.83 13.91
CA GLY A 338 26.93 6.13 12.48
C GLY A 338 25.68 5.49 11.85
N LEU A 339 24.56 5.45 12.58
CA LEU A 339 23.26 5.06 12.04
C LEU A 339 23.00 5.89 10.77
N PRO A 340 22.74 5.27 9.60
CA PRO A 340 22.70 5.96 8.32
C PRO A 340 21.34 6.67 8.11
N VAL A 341 21.07 7.67 8.95
CA VAL A 341 19.84 8.46 8.96
C VAL A 341 20.20 9.94 8.95
N GLU A 342 19.64 10.68 7.99
CA GLU A 342 19.69 12.14 7.97
C GLU A 342 18.33 12.67 8.42
N GLY A 343 18.25 13.45 9.50
CA GLY A 343 16.97 13.93 10.00
C GLY A 343 17.00 15.36 10.50
N ILE A 344 15.83 15.99 10.45
CA ILE A 344 15.53 17.28 11.05
C ILE A 344 14.43 17.11 12.10
N TRP A 345 14.57 17.81 13.21
CA TRP A 345 13.50 17.99 14.19
C TRP A 345 12.82 19.31 13.86
N ALA A 346 11.51 19.29 13.65
CA ALA A 346 10.73 20.48 13.35
C ALA A 346 9.27 20.26 13.76
N ASP A 347 8.64 21.29 14.32
CA ASP A 347 7.19 21.38 14.51
C ASP A 347 6.51 21.64 13.15
N LEU A 348 5.94 20.59 12.57
CA LEU A 348 5.37 20.56 11.22
C LEU A 348 3.91 20.98 11.20
N ASP A 349 3.20 20.88 12.33
CA ASP A 349 1.76 21.18 12.42
C ASP A 349 1.42 22.35 13.36
N ASP A 350 2.44 23.01 13.92
CA ASP A 350 2.36 24.18 14.80
C ASP A 350 1.63 23.85 16.12
N ASP A 351 1.74 22.60 16.59
CA ASP A 351 1.16 22.15 17.87
C ASP A 351 2.09 22.35 19.08
N GLY A 352 3.33 22.79 18.83
CA GLY A 352 4.37 23.01 19.83
C GLY A 352 5.24 21.79 20.14
N ARG A 353 5.13 20.70 19.38
CA ARG A 353 5.96 19.50 19.47
C ARG A 353 6.80 19.34 18.21
N ASP A 354 8.06 18.96 18.38
CA ASP A 354 8.90 18.67 17.22
C ASP A 354 8.62 17.25 16.69
N GLU A 355 8.27 17.12 15.42
CA GLU A 355 8.35 15.86 14.69
C GLU A 355 9.78 15.59 14.24
N LEU A 356 10.17 14.32 14.25
CA LEU A 356 11.33 13.89 13.51
C LEU A 356 10.94 13.63 12.06
N VAL A 357 11.48 14.42 11.14
CA VAL A 357 11.53 14.09 9.73
C VAL A 357 12.88 13.47 9.42
N TRP A 358 12.92 12.27 8.85
CA TRP A 358 14.20 11.69 8.46
C TRP A 358 14.17 11.01 7.10
N LEU A 359 15.34 11.02 6.46
CA LEU A 359 15.69 10.30 5.26
C LEU A 359 16.46 9.07 5.67
N GLY A 360 15.90 7.89 5.37
CA GLY A 360 16.70 6.67 5.35
C GLY A 360 17.76 6.80 4.27
N MET A 361 19.03 6.57 4.62
CA MET A 361 20.10 6.51 3.63
C MET A 361 20.11 5.12 3.00
N GLY A 362 20.00 5.10 1.68
CA GLY A 362 19.87 3.91 0.86
C GLY A 362 19.42 4.35 -0.53
N GLU A 363 19.13 3.39 -1.41
CA GLU A 363 18.60 3.73 -2.73
C GLU A 363 17.19 4.35 -2.66
N TRP A 364 16.39 3.94 -1.66
CA TRP A 364 15.10 4.55 -1.36
C TRP A 364 15.30 5.68 -0.35
N ARG A 365 15.30 6.93 -0.83
CA ARG A 365 15.15 8.09 0.06
C ARG A 365 13.69 8.18 0.48
N VAL A 366 13.34 7.45 1.54
CA VAL A 366 12.01 7.57 2.16
C VAL A 366 12.08 8.64 3.22
N VAL A 367 11.23 9.66 3.08
CA VAL A 367 10.96 10.62 4.14
C VAL A 367 9.97 9.99 5.09
N TRP A 368 10.39 9.83 6.33
CA TRP A 368 9.53 9.39 7.41
C TRP A 368 9.25 10.57 8.33
N VAL A 369 8.06 10.58 8.91
CA VAL A 369 7.65 11.54 9.94
C VAL A 369 7.18 10.74 11.14
N ALA A 370 7.81 10.95 12.29
CA ALA A 370 7.37 10.38 13.56
C ALA A 370 6.81 11.50 14.44
N TRP A 371 5.58 11.29 14.90
CA TRP A 371 4.83 12.18 15.80
C TRP A 371 4.99 11.67 17.24
N GLN A 372 5.15 12.57 18.21
CA GLN A 372 5.24 12.22 19.65
C GLN A 372 3.92 12.40 20.40
#